data_AF-A0A554JF90-F1
#
_entry.id   AF-A0A554JF90-F1
#
_cell.length_a   1.000
_cell.length_b   1.000
_cell.length_c   1.000
_cell.angle_alpha   90.00
_cell.angle_beta   90.00
_cell.angle_gamma   90.00
#
_symmetry.space_group_name_H-M   'P 1'
#
loop_
_entity.id
_entity.type
_entity.pdbx_description
1 polymer ?
#
loop_
_entity_poly.entity_id
_entity_poly.type
_entity_poly.pdbx_seq_one_letter_code
_entity_poly.pdbx_strand_id
1 'polypeptide(L)'
;MKLLIITQKVDRNDAVLGFFHRWLLEFAKNFKKITVICLERGEYSLSPNVKVLSLGKEELEIGNWKLEIFRKLYCRVRFLIRFYKYIWQTRCDYDMVFVHMNQEYILLGGPIWKILGKRIVFWYNHTCGNFLTKFAMFMADIICHTSPFAYTAGTKKSRRMPAGIDTTLFKLDEKIERKPKSIMYIGRIAPLKKVEVLIKAAKILDEEGIDFVLNLYGAAAARDSRYFEALKASSVALQTKGKLFFRGAVPNEQTPAIFNAHLMSVNLTPKGNYDKTVLEGMACGILPLVSSPAFNDIIPPEFRFRENDSRDLAEIIKFVFALSETAVAKYGANCRRAVQNHALVLLANNLATLFNSQQMC
;
A
#
# COMPACT_ATOMS: atom_id res chain seq x y z
N MET A 1 21.06 -3.61 -17.07
CA MET A 1 20.45 -2.43 -16.44
C MET A 1 20.77 -2.42 -14.96
N LYS A 2 21.26 -1.29 -14.45
CA LYS A 2 21.50 -1.09 -13.02
C LYS A 2 20.54 -0.02 -12.47
N LEU A 3 19.89 -0.29 -11.34
CA LEU A 3 18.82 0.54 -10.80
C LEU A 3 19.18 1.11 -9.42
N LEU A 4 18.98 2.40 -9.22
CA LEU A 4 18.94 3.03 -7.90
C LEU A 4 17.49 3.18 -7.46
N ILE A 5 17.13 2.67 -6.29
CA ILE A 5 15.81 2.81 -5.68
C ILE A 5 15.91 3.71 -4.46
N ILE A 6 15.04 4.70 -4.35
CA ILE A 6 14.89 5.51 -3.14
C ILE A 6 13.51 5.22 -2.53
N THR A 7 13.48 4.80 -1.26
CA THR A 7 12.24 4.43 -0.56
C THR A 7 12.25 4.88 0.90
N GLN A 8 11.10 4.83 1.58
CA GLN A 8 11.01 5.19 3.00
C GLN A 8 11.63 4.12 3.90
N LYS A 9 11.28 2.85 3.69
CA LYS A 9 11.67 1.79 4.60
C LYS A 9 11.94 0.49 3.85
N VAL A 10 12.93 -0.26 4.33
CA VAL A 10 13.19 -1.65 3.92
C VAL A 10 13.17 -2.50 5.18
N ASP A 11 12.04 -3.16 5.43
CA ASP A 11 11.78 -3.97 6.60
C ASP A 11 10.64 -4.95 6.29
N ARG A 12 10.90 -6.26 6.27
CA ARG A 12 9.90 -7.27 5.93
C ARG A 12 8.78 -7.38 6.99
N ASN A 13 9.05 -6.98 8.22
CA ASN A 13 8.11 -7.08 9.34
C ASN A 13 7.19 -5.85 9.44
N ASP A 14 7.43 -4.81 8.64
CA ASP A 14 6.64 -3.58 8.71
C ASP A 14 5.21 -3.80 8.17
N ALA A 15 4.22 -3.47 8.98
CA ALA A 15 2.80 -3.69 8.65
C ALA A 15 2.28 -2.82 7.49
N VAL A 16 2.99 -1.75 7.10
CA VAL A 16 2.54 -0.80 6.07
C VAL A 16 3.45 -0.83 4.84
N LEU A 17 4.76 -0.89 5.05
CA LEU A 17 5.78 -0.80 4.00
C LEU A 17 6.51 -2.14 3.76
N GLY A 18 6.15 -3.21 4.48
CA GLY A 18 6.76 -4.53 4.33
C GLY A 18 6.62 -5.13 2.94
N PHE A 19 5.56 -4.78 2.20
CA PHE A 19 5.37 -5.20 0.81
C PHE A 19 6.55 -4.81 -0.10
N PHE A 20 7.27 -3.72 0.23
CA PHE A 20 8.36 -3.22 -0.59
C PHE A 20 9.56 -4.18 -0.58
N HIS A 21 9.71 -5.00 0.47
CA HIS A 21 10.69 -6.09 0.49
C HIS A 21 10.46 -7.09 -0.65
N ARG A 22 9.21 -7.50 -0.86
CA ARG A 22 8.83 -8.39 -1.98
C ARG A 22 9.04 -7.73 -3.34
N TRP A 23 8.80 -6.43 -3.45
CA TRP A 23 9.13 -5.68 -4.67
C TRP A 23 10.62 -5.75 -5.00
N LEU A 24 11.49 -5.57 -4.01
CA LEU A 24 12.94 -5.65 -4.22
C LEU A 24 13.37 -7.05 -4.67
N LEU A 25 12.78 -8.11 -4.12
CA LEU A 25 13.03 -9.50 -4.55
C LEU A 25 12.61 -9.72 -6.01
N GLU A 26 11.44 -9.23 -6.41
CA GLU A 26 10.98 -9.40 -7.80
C GLU A 26 11.79 -8.55 -8.78
N PHE A 27 12.10 -7.31 -8.41
CA PHE A 27 12.94 -6.45 -9.23
C PHE A 27 14.34 -7.04 -9.40
N ALA A 28 14.90 -7.68 -8.38
CA ALA A 28 16.22 -8.30 -8.46
C ALA A 28 16.35 -9.36 -9.58
N LYS A 29 15.24 -9.95 -10.04
CA LYS A 29 15.23 -10.89 -11.17
C LYS A 29 15.42 -10.20 -12.53
N ASN A 30 15.09 -8.91 -12.62
CA ASN A 30 15.06 -8.13 -13.87
C ASN A 30 16.26 -7.18 -14.01
N PHE A 31 16.96 -6.86 -12.91
CA PHE A 31 18.06 -5.90 -12.89
C PHE A 31 19.39 -6.58 -12.53
N LYS A 32 20.45 -6.23 -13.26
CA LYS A 32 21.80 -6.78 -13.02
C LYS A 32 22.33 -6.39 -11.63
N LYS A 33 21.99 -5.19 -11.16
CA LYS A 33 22.36 -4.65 -9.86
C LYS A 33 21.30 -3.66 -9.40
N ILE A 34 20.93 -3.73 -8.13
CA ILE A 34 20.02 -2.79 -7.48
C ILE A 34 20.74 -2.17 -6.29
N THR A 35 20.79 -0.84 -6.24
CA THR A 35 21.16 -0.10 -5.03
C THR A 35 19.89 0.50 -4.45
N VAL A 36 19.63 0.29 -3.16
CA VAL A 36 18.48 0.85 -2.46
C VAL A 36 18.99 1.83 -1.42
N ILE A 37 18.50 3.08 -1.45
CA ILE A 37 18.67 4.04 -0.36
C ILE A 37 17.32 4.17 0.34
N CYS A 38 17.27 3.79 1.63
CA CYS A 38 16.07 3.89 2.44
C CYS A 38 16.25 4.88 3.59
N LEU A 39 15.17 5.56 4.00
CA LEU A 39 15.22 6.41 5.17
C LEU A 39 15.46 5.59 6.44
N GLU A 40 14.80 4.44 6.55
CA GLU A 40 14.86 3.52 7.69
C GLU A 40 15.13 2.09 7.20
N ARG A 41 16.00 1.38 7.91
CA ARG A 41 16.31 -0.03 7.64
C ARG A 41 15.92 -0.88 8.85
N GLY A 42 15.05 -1.87 8.62
CA GLY A 42 14.70 -2.91 9.58
C GLY A 42 15.26 -4.26 9.17
N GLU A 43 14.50 -5.33 9.42
CA GLU A 43 14.91 -6.69 9.06
C GLU A 43 14.63 -6.98 7.58
N TYR A 44 15.57 -7.57 6.85
CA TYR A 44 15.37 -7.93 5.45
C TYR A 44 16.25 -9.11 5.02
N SER A 45 15.79 -9.83 4.02
CA SER A 45 16.56 -10.88 3.33
C SER A 45 16.38 -10.72 1.80
N LEU A 46 17.42 -10.27 1.10
CA LEU A 46 17.34 -9.89 -0.31
C LEU A 46 18.40 -10.60 -1.14
N SER A 47 18.18 -10.68 -2.46
CA SER A 47 19.12 -11.28 -3.40
C SER A 47 20.51 -10.62 -3.37
N PRO A 48 21.60 -11.36 -3.66
CA PRO A 48 22.98 -10.82 -3.58
C PRO A 48 23.26 -9.61 -4.47
N ASN A 49 22.50 -9.43 -5.54
CA ASN A 49 22.60 -8.28 -6.44
C ASN A 49 21.90 -7.01 -5.92
N VAL A 50 21.31 -7.04 -4.71
CA VAL A 50 20.64 -5.92 -4.06
C VAL A 50 21.47 -5.40 -2.88
N LYS A 51 21.90 -4.14 -2.95
CA LYS A 51 22.63 -3.46 -1.89
C LYS A 51 21.74 -2.43 -1.20
N VAL A 52 21.55 -2.54 0.11
CA VAL A 52 20.72 -1.60 0.90
C VAL A 52 21.61 -0.63 1.70
N LEU A 53 21.33 0.67 1.57
CA LEU A 53 22.01 1.78 2.25
C LEU A 53 20.97 2.57 3.06
N SER A 54 21.14 2.63 4.37
CA SER A 54 20.23 3.37 5.25
C SER A 54 20.68 4.81 5.47
N LEU A 55 19.74 5.75 5.46
CA LEU A 55 19.99 7.11 5.95
C LEU A 55 20.07 7.16 7.48
N GLY A 56 19.60 6.12 8.17
CA GLY A 56 19.85 5.88 9.60
C GLY A 56 18.78 6.46 10.52
N LYS A 57 17.51 6.40 10.12
CA LYS A 57 16.39 6.77 11.00
C LYS A 57 16.25 5.79 12.17
N GLU A 58 16.58 4.52 11.98
CA GLU A 58 16.60 3.48 13.01
C GLU A 58 17.61 3.77 14.14
N GLU A 59 18.73 4.44 13.81
CA GLU A 59 19.76 4.81 14.80
C GLU A 59 19.26 5.91 15.77
N LEU A 60 18.09 6.52 15.51
CA LEU A 60 17.53 7.60 16.30
C LEU A 60 16.67 7.15 17.48
N GLU A 61 16.25 5.89 17.51
CA GLU A 61 15.49 5.34 18.64
C GLU A 61 16.38 5.05 19.86
N ILE A 62 17.71 5.03 19.66
CA ILE A 62 18.71 4.64 20.65
C ILE A 62 19.29 5.85 21.43
N GLY A 63 19.00 7.09 20.99
CA GLY A 63 19.61 8.31 21.56
C GLY A 63 18.78 9.01 22.64
N ASN A 64 19.35 9.18 23.85
CA ASN A 64 18.82 10.07 24.89
C ASN A 64 19.08 11.55 24.56
N TRP A 65 18.17 12.18 23.82
CA TRP A 65 18.27 13.61 23.47
C TRP A 65 17.43 14.46 24.43
N LYS A 66 18.08 15.36 25.18
CA LYS A 66 17.40 16.28 26.13
C LYS A 66 16.49 17.32 25.45
N LEU A 67 16.70 17.65 24.17
CA LEU A 67 15.88 18.62 23.42
C LEU A 67 15.50 18.09 22.02
N GLU A 68 14.20 17.99 21.76
CA GLU A 68 13.66 17.36 20.54
C GLU A 68 13.99 18.15 19.24
N ILE A 69 14.14 19.47 19.33
CA ILE A 69 14.44 20.35 18.18
C ILE A 69 15.86 20.13 17.66
N PHE A 70 16.86 20.12 18.55
CA PHE A 70 18.26 19.87 18.16
C PHE A 70 18.44 18.48 17.56
N ARG A 71 17.73 17.47 18.11
CA ARG A 71 17.64 16.13 17.51
C ARG A 71 17.12 16.23 16.07
N LYS A 72 15.95 16.84 15.84
CA LYS A 72 15.35 16.94 14.49
C LYS A 72 16.28 17.62 13.48
N LEU A 73 16.97 18.69 13.86
CA LEU A 73 17.89 19.41 12.98
C LEU A 73 19.13 18.57 12.63
N TYR A 74 19.80 18.02 13.65
CA TYR A 74 20.96 17.13 13.47
C TYR A 74 20.62 15.95 12.55
N CYS A 75 19.43 15.35 12.75
CA CYS A 75 18.95 14.24 11.93
C CYS A 75 18.83 14.63 10.45
N ARG A 76 18.19 15.78 10.16
CA ARG A 76 18.00 16.24 8.78
C ARG A 76 19.34 16.47 8.08
N VAL A 77 20.27 17.16 8.73
CA VAL A 77 21.60 17.42 8.17
C VAL A 77 22.32 16.10 7.90
N ARG A 78 22.30 15.16 8.85
CA ARG A 78 22.94 13.86 8.68
C ARG A 78 22.33 13.03 7.56
N PHE A 79 21.00 13.01 7.44
CA PHE A 79 20.30 12.33 6.35
C PHE A 79 20.67 12.92 5.00
N LEU A 80 20.79 14.25 4.90
CA LEU A 80 21.23 14.92 3.68
C LEU A 80 22.67 14.55 3.33
N ILE A 81 23.60 14.62 4.29
CA ILE A 81 25.02 14.24 4.08
C ILE A 81 25.11 12.79 3.59
N ARG A 82 24.42 11.86 4.25
CA ARG A 82 24.39 10.45 3.83
C ARG A 82 23.78 10.27 2.45
N PHE A 83 22.66 10.94 2.17
CA PHE A 83 22.00 10.88 0.87
C PHE A 83 22.94 11.33 -0.25
N TYR A 84 23.53 12.52 -0.14
CA TYR A 84 24.47 13.03 -1.14
C TYR A 84 25.74 12.17 -1.26
N LYS A 85 26.28 11.70 -0.13
CA LYS A 85 27.39 10.75 -0.11
C LYS A 85 27.06 9.48 -0.90
N TYR A 86 25.90 8.86 -0.65
CA TYR A 86 25.53 7.60 -1.28
C TYR A 86 25.23 7.75 -2.77
N ILE A 87 24.48 8.77 -3.19
CA ILE A 87 24.22 8.97 -4.63
C ILE A 87 25.52 9.21 -5.41
N TRP A 88 26.50 9.92 -4.81
CA TRP A 88 27.79 10.20 -5.43
C TRP A 88 28.69 8.97 -5.45
N GLN A 89 28.84 8.27 -4.32
CA GLN A 89 29.65 7.06 -4.23
C GLN A 89 29.16 5.97 -5.18
N THR A 90 27.85 5.87 -5.39
CA THR A 90 27.24 4.84 -6.23
C THR A 90 26.91 5.32 -7.65
N ARG A 91 27.35 6.53 -8.07
CA ARG A 91 26.96 7.13 -9.37
C ARG A 91 27.29 6.30 -10.63
N CYS A 92 28.26 5.40 -10.53
CA CYS A 92 28.65 4.48 -11.60
C CYS A 92 27.92 3.11 -11.54
N ASP A 93 27.07 2.92 -10.53
CA ASP A 93 26.37 1.68 -10.19
C ASP A 93 24.87 1.71 -10.51
N TYR A 94 24.38 2.74 -11.21
CA TYR A 94 23.02 2.82 -11.69
C TYR A 94 22.92 3.67 -12.96
N ASP A 95 21.95 3.36 -13.82
CA ASP A 95 21.65 4.10 -15.05
C ASP A 95 20.30 4.84 -14.94
N MET A 96 19.41 4.35 -14.08
CA MET A 96 18.11 4.95 -13.74
C MET A 96 17.92 5.01 -12.24
N VAL A 97 17.12 5.99 -11.82
CA VAL A 97 16.69 6.21 -10.45
C VAL A 97 15.19 6.07 -10.35
N PHE A 98 14.72 5.20 -9.47
CA PHE A 98 13.32 5.00 -9.13
C PHE A 98 13.06 5.55 -7.73
N VAL A 99 12.30 6.64 -7.64
CA VAL A 99 11.93 7.27 -6.36
C VAL A 99 10.49 6.91 -6.00
N HIS A 100 10.31 6.21 -4.88
CA HIS A 100 9.01 5.76 -4.41
C HIS A 100 8.40 6.75 -3.40
N MET A 101 7.25 7.34 -3.76
CA MET A 101 6.38 8.24 -2.98
C MET A 101 6.98 9.59 -2.54
N ASN A 102 8.28 9.68 -2.37
CA ASN A 102 8.96 10.79 -1.71
C ASN A 102 9.47 11.82 -2.72
N GLN A 103 8.69 12.86 -2.97
CA GLN A 103 9.09 13.94 -3.89
C GLN A 103 10.38 14.64 -3.45
N GLU A 104 10.66 14.71 -2.15
CA GLU A 104 11.81 15.40 -1.57
C GLU A 104 13.13 14.86 -2.14
N TYR A 105 13.24 13.55 -2.38
CA TYR A 105 14.46 12.99 -2.95
C TYR A 105 14.63 13.30 -4.43
N ILE A 106 13.54 13.57 -5.16
CA ILE A 106 13.64 14.10 -6.53
C ILE A 106 14.09 15.56 -6.49
N LEU A 107 13.57 16.35 -5.54
CA LEU A 107 13.97 17.74 -5.40
C LEU A 107 15.47 17.88 -5.08
N LEU A 108 15.98 17.01 -4.21
CA LEU A 108 17.38 17.02 -3.77
C LEU A 108 18.31 16.34 -4.79
N GLY A 109 17.96 15.14 -5.26
CA GLY A 109 18.83 14.34 -6.13
C GLY A 109 18.65 14.62 -7.62
N GLY A 110 17.50 15.16 -8.03
CA GLY A 110 17.12 15.38 -9.43
C GLY A 110 18.14 16.16 -10.24
N PRO A 111 18.62 17.34 -9.78
CA PRO A 111 19.63 18.10 -10.50
C PRO A 111 20.92 17.30 -10.76
N ILE A 112 21.39 16.56 -9.75
CA ILE A 112 22.59 15.73 -9.86
C ILE A 112 22.37 14.59 -10.86
N TRP A 113 21.24 13.91 -10.78
CA TRP A 113 20.91 12.82 -11.70
C TRP A 113 20.77 13.30 -13.15
N LYS A 114 20.20 14.50 -13.37
CA LYS A 114 20.14 15.13 -14.70
C LYS A 114 21.53 15.44 -15.26
N ILE A 115 22.42 16.03 -14.46
CA ILE A 115 23.81 16.31 -14.86
C ILE A 115 24.55 15.00 -15.20
N LEU A 116 24.31 13.94 -14.43
CA LEU A 116 24.90 12.62 -14.65
C LEU A 116 24.22 11.81 -15.77
N GLY A 117 23.26 12.38 -16.51
CA GLY A 117 22.52 11.71 -17.58
C GLY A 117 21.67 10.52 -17.11
N LYS A 118 21.29 10.49 -15.83
CA LYS A 118 20.50 9.40 -15.24
C LYS A 118 19.02 9.66 -15.42
N ARG A 119 18.29 8.64 -15.82
CA ARG A 119 16.83 8.72 -16.00
C ARG A 119 16.11 8.66 -14.65
N ILE A 120 15.13 9.52 -14.45
CA ILE A 120 14.40 9.65 -13.18
C ILE A 120 12.97 9.14 -13.36
N VAL A 121 12.62 8.09 -12.62
CA VAL A 121 11.26 7.55 -12.51
C VAL A 121 10.68 7.91 -11.16
N PHE A 122 9.54 8.62 -11.19
CA PHE A 122 8.85 9.04 -9.99
C PHE A 122 7.58 8.21 -9.79
N TRP A 123 7.50 7.42 -8.73
CA TRP A 123 6.28 6.72 -8.35
C TRP A 123 5.47 7.53 -7.35
N TYR A 124 4.26 7.95 -7.72
CA TYR A 124 3.42 8.79 -6.87
C TYR A 124 1.94 8.48 -7.06
N ASN A 125 1.29 7.99 -6.00
CA ASN A 125 -0.11 7.54 -6.02
C ASN A 125 -1.07 8.43 -5.21
N HIS A 126 -0.57 9.47 -4.54
CA HIS A 126 -1.43 10.35 -3.77
C HIS A 126 -2.34 11.16 -4.69
N THR A 127 -3.58 11.39 -4.26
CA THR A 127 -4.59 12.17 -4.99
C THR A 127 -4.31 13.68 -4.94
N CYS A 128 -3.56 14.13 -3.94
CA CYS A 128 -3.16 15.51 -3.76
C CYS A 128 -1.66 15.70 -4.03
N GLY A 129 -1.29 16.93 -4.38
CA GLY A 129 0.08 17.38 -4.56
C GLY A 129 0.16 18.88 -4.34
N ASN A 130 1.39 19.40 -4.26
CA ASN A 130 1.66 20.82 -4.07
C ASN A 130 2.63 21.34 -5.15
N PHE A 131 3.06 22.60 -5.04
CA PHE A 131 4.02 23.18 -5.98
C PHE A 131 5.34 22.38 -6.05
N LEU A 132 5.79 21.83 -4.92
CA LEU A 132 6.97 20.95 -4.88
C LEU A 132 6.72 19.64 -5.64
N THR A 133 5.50 19.09 -5.57
CA THR A 133 5.11 17.93 -6.39
C THR A 133 5.21 18.25 -7.87
N LYS A 134 4.71 19.42 -8.30
CA LYS A 134 4.84 19.86 -9.71
C LYS A 134 6.29 19.96 -10.15
N PHE A 135 7.16 20.51 -9.30
CA PHE A 135 8.58 20.62 -9.63
C PHE A 135 9.28 19.24 -9.67
N ALA A 136 8.94 18.33 -8.77
CA ALA A 136 9.40 16.94 -8.83
C ALA A 136 8.94 16.23 -10.13
N MET A 137 7.68 16.43 -10.53
CA MET A 137 7.15 15.91 -11.81
C MET A 137 7.85 16.51 -13.03
N PHE A 138 8.22 17.80 -12.97
CA PHE A 138 8.99 18.46 -14.01
C PHE A 138 10.37 17.82 -14.17
N MET A 139 11.08 17.56 -13.06
CA MET A 139 12.38 16.90 -13.07
C MET A 139 12.31 15.43 -13.47
N ALA A 140 11.23 14.71 -13.13
CA ALA A 140 11.06 13.32 -13.51
C ALA A 140 10.99 13.15 -15.03
N ASP A 141 11.57 12.07 -15.55
CA ASP A 141 11.45 11.66 -16.95
C ASP A 141 10.18 10.85 -17.19
N ILE A 142 9.85 10.00 -16.21
CA ILE A 142 8.64 9.16 -16.22
C ILE A 142 7.97 9.31 -14.86
N ILE A 143 6.64 9.36 -14.87
CA ILE A 143 5.85 9.38 -13.65
C ILE A 143 4.95 8.15 -13.63
N CYS A 144 5.16 7.28 -12.66
CA CYS A 144 4.39 6.06 -12.48
C CYS A 144 3.29 6.27 -11.45
N HIS A 145 2.09 5.80 -11.76
CA HIS A 145 0.95 5.79 -10.84
C HIS A 145 0.07 4.57 -11.09
N THR A 146 -0.75 4.17 -10.13
CA THR A 146 -1.68 3.05 -10.23
C THR A 146 -3.12 3.56 -10.34
N SER A 147 -3.47 4.52 -9.48
CA SER A 147 -4.80 5.12 -9.45
C SER A 147 -5.01 6.05 -10.65
N PRO A 148 -6.15 6.00 -11.34
CA PRO A 148 -6.51 7.01 -12.33
C PRO A 148 -6.77 8.40 -11.70
N PHE A 149 -6.95 8.47 -10.38
CA PHE A 149 -7.18 9.71 -9.63
C PHE A 149 -5.92 10.24 -8.94
N ALA A 150 -4.74 9.66 -9.19
CA ALA A 150 -3.49 10.19 -8.65
C ALA A 150 -3.26 11.63 -9.16
N TYR A 151 -2.68 12.50 -8.33
CA TYR A 151 -2.34 13.87 -8.71
C TYR A 151 -1.45 13.93 -9.97
N THR A 152 -0.64 12.89 -10.13
CA THR A 152 0.29 12.70 -11.23
C THR A 152 -0.33 11.99 -12.44
N ALA A 153 -1.62 11.64 -12.41
CA ALA A 153 -2.28 11.03 -13.56
C ALA A 153 -2.50 12.05 -14.70
N GLY A 154 -2.61 11.55 -15.94
CA GLY A 154 -3.02 12.36 -17.09
C GLY A 154 -1.96 13.26 -17.71
N THR A 155 -0.70 13.25 -17.26
CA THR A 155 0.38 14.00 -17.94
C THR A 155 1.02 13.17 -19.06
N LYS A 156 1.68 13.83 -20.02
CA LYS A 156 2.42 13.14 -21.10
C LYS A 156 3.50 12.17 -20.58
N LYS A 157 4.08 12.47 -19.40
CA LYS A 157 5.10 11.64 -18.74
C LYS A 157 4.50 10.52 -17.88
N SER A 158 3.18 10.55 -17.67
CA SER A 158 2.50 9.62 -16.77
C SER A 158 2.34 8.26 -17.44
N ARG A 159 2.57 7.20 -16.66
CA ARG A 159 2.37 5.81 -17.04
C ARG A 159 1.58 5.12 -15.93
N ARG A 160 0.43 4.56 -16.29
CA ARG A 160 -0.35 3.73 -15.36
C ARG A 160 0.36 2.39 -15.23
N MET A 161 0.70 2.02 -14.00
CA MET A 161 1.46 0.82 -13.66
C MET A 161 0.61 -0.15 -12.84
N PRO A 162 0.86 -1.47 -12.96
CA PRO A 162 0.28 -2.48 -12.07
C PRO A 162 0.51 -2.12 -10.60
N ALA A 163 -0.40 -2.54 -9.71
CA ALA A 163 -0.30 -2.19 -8.28
C ALA A 163 0.82 -2.95 -7.56
N GLY A 164 1.40 -3.98 -8.19
CA GLY A 164 2.49 -4.78 -7.65
C GLY A 164 2.05 -5.69 -6.52
N ILE A 165 1.03 -6.53 -6.76
CA ILE A 165 0.52 -7.53 -5.82
C ILE A 165 1.28 -8.84 -6.01
N ASP A 166 1.85 -9.37 -4.93
CA ASP A 166 2.54 -10.65 -4.98
C ASP A 166 1.51 -11.79 -5.04
N THR A 167 1.07 -12.15 -6.24
CA THR A 167 0.07 -13.20 -6.46
C THR A 167 0.60 -14.62 -6.21
N THR A 168 1.89 -14.77 -5.87
CA THR A 168 2.44 -16.06 -5.40
C THR A 168 2.21 -16.25 -3.90
N LEU A 169 2.29 -15.15 -3.13
CA LEU A 169 2.01 -15.08 -1.70
C LEU A 169 0.51 -14.93 -1.44
N PHE A 170 -0.12 -13.96 -2.10
CA PHE A 170 -1.55 -13.70 -2.04
C PHE A 170 -2.27 -14.55 -3.07
N LYS A 171 -2.80 -15.68 -2.61
CA LYS A 171 -3.56 -16.62 -3.43
C LYS A 171 -4.62 -17.28 -2.59
N LEU A 172 -5.60 -17.88 -3.26
CA LEU A 172 -6.55 -18.76 -2.62
C LEU A 172 -5.80 -19.94 -1.99
N ASP A 173 -6.08 -20.21 -0.73
CA ASP A 173 -5.61 -21.38 0.00
C ASP A 173 -6.81 -22.23 0.42
N GLU A 174 -7.04 -23.32 -0.32
CA GLU A 174 -8.16 -24.24 -0.10
C GLU A 174 -8.06 -25.00 1.22
N LYS A 175 -6.90 -24.98 1.89
CA LYS A 175 -6.72 -25.59 3.21
C LYS A 175 -7.31 -24.74 4.33
N ILE A 176 -7.58 -23.46 4.07
CA ILE A 176 -8.14 -22.54 5.07
C ILE A 176 -9.64 -22.44 4.85
N GLU A 177 -10.40 -22.94 5.82
CA GLU A 177 -11.86 -22.81 5.81
C GLU A 177 -12.27 -21.34 5.95
N ARG A 178 -13.09 -20.88 5.01
CA ARG A 178 -13.64 -19.53 5.00
C ARG A 178 -14.89 -19.45 5.86
N LYS A 179 -14.91 -18.50 6.79
CA LYS A 179 -16.07 -18.30 7.67
C LYS A 179 -17.19 -17.54 6.94
N PRO A 180 -18.40 -18.10 6.79
CA PRO A 180 -19.45 -17.52 5.93
C PRO A 180 -20.00 -16.19 6.44
N LYS A 181 -20.03 -15.93 7.75
CA LYS A 181 -20.57 -14.67 8.31
C LYS A 181 -19.49 -13.67 8.72
N SER A 182 -18.33 -13.73 8.08
CA SER A 182 -17.15 -12.98 8.50
C SER A 182 -16.88 -11.76 7.62
N ILE A 183 -16.74 -10.63 8.29
CA ILE A 183 -16.43 -9.33 7.71
C ILE A 183 -15.06 -8.93 8.25
N MET A 184 -14.19 -8.42 7.39
CA MET A 184 -12.93 -7.84 7.84
C MET A 184 -12.69 -6.43 7.31
N TYR A 185 -11.92 -5.69 8.08
CA TYR A 185 -11.20 -4.50 7.63
C TYR A 185 -9.73 -4.71 7.90
N ILE A 186 -8.86 -4.29 6.99
CA ILE A 186 -7.42 -4.26 7.21
C ILE A 186 -6.80 -2.96 6.71
N GLY A 187 -6.11 -2.28 7.61
CA GLY A 187 -5.41 -1.03 7.33
C GLY A 187 -5.16 -0.22 8.59
N ARG A 188 -4.46 0.91 8.47
CA ARG A 188 -4.26 1.82 9.60
C ARG A 188 -5.60 2.25 10.20
N ILE A 189 -5.67 2.40 11.51
CA ILE A 189 -6.82 3.01 12.18
C ILE A 189 -6.58 4.52 12.23
N ALA A 190 -7.19 5.24 11.30
CA ALA A 190 -7.03 6.69 11.15
C ALA A 190 -8.32 7.32 10.60
N PRO A 191 -8.59 8.61 10.88
CA PRO A 191 -9.80 9.29 10.40
C PRO A 191 -10.03 9.19 8.89
N LEU A 192 -8.96 9.28 8.09
CA LEU A 192 -9.03 9.12 6.63
C LEU A 192 -9.55 7.74 6.20
N LYS A 193 -9.40 6.72 7.06
CA LYS A 193 -9.84 5.35 6.79
C LYS A 193 -11.28 5.06 7.22
N LYS A 194 -11.95 6.02 7.89
CA LYS A 194 -13.41 6.03 8.07
C LYS A 194 -14.01 4.76 8.68
N VAL A 195 -13.26 4.08 9.55
CA VAL A 195 -13.66 2.80 10.19
C VAL A 195 -14.99 2.94 10.96
N GLU A 196 -15.34 4.16 11.42
CA GLU A 196 -16.62 4.47 12.03
C GLU A 196 -17.83 4.15 11.14
N VAL A 197 -17.70 4.25 9.82
CA VAL A 197 -18.79 3.93 8.86
C VAL A 197 -19.11 2.44 8.91
N LEU A 198 -18.08 1.59 8.96
CA LEU A 198 -18.24 0.14 9.09
C LEU A 198 -18.78 -0.25 10.46
N ILE A 199 -18.36 0.42 11.54
CA ILE A 199 -18.94 0.18 12.87
C ILE A 199 -20.43 0.56 12.89
N LYS A 200 -20.82 1.68 12.25
CA LYS A 200 -22.23 2.06 12.11
C LYS A 200 -23.03 1.04 11.29
N ALA A 201 -22.47 0.53 10.19
CA ALA A 201 -23.11 -0.52 9.40
C ALA A 201 -23.29 -1.80 10.23
N ALA A 202 -22.29 -2.20 11.01
CA ALA A 202 -22.36 -3.34 11.91
C ALA A 202 -23.45 -3.19 12.99
N LYS A 203 -23.69 -1.97 13.49
CA LYS A 203 -24.81 -1.70 14.41
C LYS A 203 -26.17 -1.90 13.74
N ILE A 204 -26.33 -1.41 12.52
CA ILE A 204 -27.57 -1.62 11.74
C ILE A 204 -27.85 -3.12 11.57
N LEU A 205 -26.83 -3.89 11.19
CA LEU A 205 -26.95 -5.35 11.07
C LEU A 205 -27.35 -6.02 12.40
N ASP A 206 -26.79 -5.57 13.53
CA ASP A 206 -27.10 -6.10 14.85
C ASP A 206 -28.53 -5.76 15.30
N GLU A 207 -28.99 -4.53 15.03
CA GLU A 207 -30.37 -4.06 15.28
C GLU A 207 -31.39 -4.83 14.45
N GLU A 208 -31.05 -5.20 13.21
CA GLU A 208 -31.87 -6.03 12.33
C GLU A 208 -31.79 -7.53 12.64
N GLY A 209 -31.05 -7.95 13.68
CA GLY A 209 -30.93 -9.36 14.07
C GLY A 209 -30.06 -10.20 13.13
N ILE A 210 -29.24 -9.57 12.28
CA ILE A 210 -28.31 -10.27 11.39
C ILE A 210 -27.10 -10.74 12.20
N ASP A 211 -26.74 -12.01 12.00
CA ASP A 211 -25.58 -12.64 12.62
C ASP A 211 -24.32 -12.39 11.79
N PHE A 212 -23.24 -11.94 12.45
CA PHE A 212 -21.97 -11.63 11.80
C PHE A 212 -20.82 -11.58 12.80
N VAL A 213 -19.59 -11.69 12.29
CA VAL A 213 -18.35 -11.40 13.02
C VAL A 213 -17.50 -10.41 12.23
N LEU A 214 -17.21 -9.26 12.84
CA LEU A 214 -16.37 -8.21 12.29
C LEU A 214 -14.98 -8.21 12.94
N ASN A 215 -13.93 -8.42 12.15
CA ASN A 215 -12.54 -8.32 12.59
C ASN A 215 -11.87 -7.07 12.00
N LEU A 216 -11.36 -6.19 12.87
CA LEU A 216 -10.66 -4.96 12.51
C LEU A 216 -9.15 -5.15 12.73
N TYR A 217 -8.40 -5.32 11.64
CA TYR A 217 -6.94 -5.45 11.65
C TYR A 217 -6.29 -4.10 11.36
N GLY A 218 -5.40 -3.67 12.25
CA GLY A 218 -4.74 -2.37 12.17
C GLY A 218 -4.36 -1.79 13.51
N ALA A 219 -3.44 -0.83 13.48
CA ALA A 219 -3.11 0.00 14.62
C ALA A 219 -3.33 1.48 14.30
N ALA A 220 -3.62 2.26 15.33
CA ALA A 220 -3.63 3.71 15.25
C ALA A 220 -2.22 4.24 15.53
N ALA A 221 -1.80 5.26 14.77
CA ALA A 221 -0.63 6.03 15.15
C ALA A 221 -0.94 6.85 16.41
N ALA A 222 0.09 7.29 17.15
CA ALA A 222 -0.10 8.10 18.36
C ALA A 222 -1.00 9.33 18.14
N ARG A 223 -0.85 10.01 17.00
CA ARG A 223 -1.68 11.16 16.59
C ARG A 223 -3.17 10.83 16.37
N ASP A 224 -3.48 9.57 16.09
CA ASP A 224 -4.83 9.06 15.78
C ASP A 224 -5.44 8.30 16.98
N SER A 225 -4.78 8.33 18.15
CA SER A 225 -5.21 7.65 19.39
C SER A 225 -6.62 8.03 19.84
N ARG A 226 -6.95 9.33 19.85
CA ARG A 226 -8.30 9.81 20.22
C ARG A 226 -9.40 9.24 19.32
N TYR A 227 -9.13 9.14 18.02
CA TYR A 227 -10.06 8.54 17.07
C TYR A 227 -10.24 7.05 17.36
N PHE A 228 -9.15 6.33 17.65
CA PHE A 228 -9.25 4.92 18.00
C PHE A 228 -10.06 4.66 19.29
N GLU A 229 -9.83 5.46 20.33
CA GLU A 229 -10.62 5.35 21.57
C GLU A 229 -12.10 5.67 21.34
N ALA A 230 -12.43 6.64 20.48
CA ALA A 230 -13.81 6.89 20.08
C ALA A 230 -14.44 5.69 19.36
N LEU A 231 -13.70 5.00 18.48
CA LEU A 231 -14.19 3.77 17.82
C LEU A 231 -14.47 2.66 18.83
N LYS A 232 -13.56 2.42 19.78
CA LYS A 232 -13.74 1.42 20.85
C LYS A 232 -14.98 1.73 21.70
N ALA A 233 -15.08 2.97 22.18
CA ALA A 233 -16.23 3.42 22.98
C ALA A 233 -17.54 3.26 22.20
N SER A 234 -17.56 3.61 20.91
CA SER A 234 -18.75 3.48 20.08
C SER A 234 -19.17 2.03 19.79
N SER A 235 -18.27 1.05 19.99
CA SER A 235 -18.49 -0.36 19.61
C SER A 235 -18.61 -1.32 20.80
N VAL A 236 -18.66 -0.81 22.04
CA VAL A 236 -18.70 -1.65 23.26
C VAL A 236 -19.81 -2.70 23.20
N ALA A 237 -21.03 -2.34 22.80
CA ALA A 237 -22.13 -3.29 22.71
C ALA A 237 -21.85 -4.46 21.75
N LEU A 238 -21.26 -4.18 20.58
CA LEU A 238 -20.88 -5.21 19.61
C LEU A 238 -19.72 -6.08 20.12
N GLN A 239 -18.77 -5.50 20.86
CA GLN A 239 -17.67 -6.23 21.47
C GLN A 239 -18.17 -7.18 22.57
N THR A 240 -19.05 -6.71 23.46
CA THR A 240 -19.64 -7.53 24.53
C THR A 240 -20.47 -8.69 23.97
N LYS A 241 -21.16 -8.48 22.85
CA LYS A 241 -21.88 -9.53 22.12
C LYS A 241 -20.98 -10.50 21.34
N GLY A 242 -19.66 -10.28 21.32
CA GLY A 242 -18.72 -11.11 20.54
C GLY A 242 -18.84 -10.94 19.02
N LYS A 243 -19.43 -9.84 18.54
CA LYS A 243 -19.62 -9.55 17.11
C LYS A 243 -18.51 -8.70 16.50
N LEU A 244 -17.71 -7.99 17.31
CA LEU A 244 -16.64 -7.11 16.84
C LEU A 244 -15.34 -7.32 17.61
N PHE A 245 -14.22 -7.44 16.88
CA PHE A 245 -12.89 -7.63 17.46
C PHE A 245 -11.86 -6.69 16.86
N PHE A 246 -11.13 -5.96 17.71
CA PHE A 246 -9.91 -5.25 17.32
C PHE A 246 -8.71 -6.19 17.43
N ARG A 247 -8.04 -6.46 16.31
CA ARG A 247 -6.98 -7.48 16.19
C ARG A 247 -5.56 -6.92 16.24
N GLY A 248 -5.41 -5.59 16.27
CA GLY A 248 -4.11 -4.93 16.22
C GLY A 248 -3.44 -5.01 14.84
N ALA A 249 -2.21 -4.51 14.74
CA ALA A 249 -1.43 -4.59 13.50
C ALA A 249 -0.91 -6.01 13.26
N VAL A 250 -0.86 -6.42 12.00
CA VAL A 250 -0.37 -7.73 11.56
C VAL A 250 0.71 -7.54 10.49
N PRO A 251 1.79 -8.35 10.50
CA PRO A 251 2.78 -8.34 9.42
C PRO A 251 2.15 -8.73 8.08
N ASN A 252 2.63 -8.12 6.98
CA ASN A 252 2.11 -8.37 5.64
C ASN A 252 2.12 -9.86 5.26
N GLU A 253 3.17 -10.59 5.64
CA GLU A 253 3.33 -12.04 5.38
C GLU A 253 2.24 -12.91 6.03
N GLN A 254 1.59 -12.43 7.11
CA GLN A 254 0.51 -13.16 7.80
C GLN A 254 -0.89 -12.84 7.23
N THR A 255 -1.01 -11.76 6.45
CA THR A 255 -2.29 -11.32 5.89
C THR A 255 -2.95 -12.29 4.90
N PRO A 256 -2.24 -13.12 4.10
CA PRO A 256 -2.88 -14.08 3.22
C PRO A 256 -3.79 -15.07 3.96
N ALA A 257 -3.35 -15.60 5.10
CA ALA A 257 -4.15 -16.53 5.90
C ALA A 257 -5.40 -15.84 6.46
N ILE A 258 -5.25 -14.58 6.90
CA ILE A 258 -6.37 -13.75 7.37
C ILE A 258 -7.37 -13.53 6.24
N PHE A 259 -6.94 -13.12 5.05
CA PHE A 259 -7.85 -12.92 3.92
C PHE A 259 -8.57 -14.21 3.52
N ASN A 260 -7.89 -15.35 3.49
CA ASN A 260 -8.50 -16.62 3.11
C ASN A 260 -9.59 -17.07 4.10
N ALA A 261 -9.43 -16.78 5.40
CA ALA A 261 -10.39 -17.11 6.44
C ALA A 261 -11.66 -16.25 6.45
N HIS A 262 -11.70 -15.14 5.70
CA HIS A 262 -12.83 -14.21 5.70
C HIS A 262 -13.65 -14.22 4.41
N LEU A 263 -14.96 -13.96 4.50
CA LEU A 263 -15.85 -13.89 3.34
C LEU A 263 -15.65 -12.59 2.55
N MET A 264 -15.71 -11.46 3.24
CA MET A 264 -15.65 -10.14 2.63
C MET A 264 -14.69 -9.20 3.37
N SER A 265 -14.08 -8.29 2.62
CA SER A 265 -13.24 -7.22 3.15
C SER A 265 -13.81 -5.86 2.76
N VAL A 266 -13.93 -4.96 3.73
CA VAL A 266 -14.47 -3.61 3.52
C VAL A 266 -13.34 -2.59 3.44
N ASN A 267 -13.31 -1.81 2.36
CA ASN A 267 -12.43 -0.67 2.18
C ASN A 267 -13.25 0.62 2.11
N LEU A 268 -13.05 1.48 3.10
CA LEU A 268 -13.81 2.72 3.32
C LEU A 268 -13.05 3.96 2.84
N THR A 269 -11.91 3.76 2.18
CA THR A 269 -11.00 4.87 1.89
C THR A 269 -11.64 5.83 0.88
N PRO A 270 -11.53 7.15 1.09
CA PRO A 270 -12.13 8.16 0.23
C PRO A 270 -11.74 8.08 -1.22
N LYS A 271 -12.57 8.73 -2.05
CA LYS A 271 -12.39 8.85 -3.49
C LYS A 271 -10.95 9.05 -3.94
N GLY A 272 -10.54 8.17 -4.86
CA GLY A 272 -9.29 8.27 -5.61
C GLY A 272 -8.11 7.50 -5.03
N ASN A 273 -8.21 7.03 -3.78
CA ASN A 273 -7.22 6.10 -3.24
C ASN A 273 -7.40 4.70 -3.83
N TYR A 274 -6.27 4.05 -4.11
CA TYR A 274 -6.20 2.72 -4.72
C TYR A 274 -5.39 1.81 -3.80
N ASP A 275 -6.00 1.43 -2.69
CA ASP A 275 -5.36 0.67 -1.61
C ASP A 275 -4.99 -0.75 -2.08
N LYS A 276 -3.73 -1.14 -1.84
CA LYS A 276 -3.23 -2.50 -2.18
C LYS A 276 -3.99 -3.61 -1.47
N THR A 277 -4.48 -3.36 -0.25
CA THR A 277 -5.19 -4.38 0.56
C THR A 277 -6.47 -4.88 -0.11
N VAL A 278 -7.13 -4.06 -0.94
CA VAL A 278 -8.27 -4.49 -1.74
C VAL A 278 -7.83 -5.57 -2.73
N LEU A 279 -6.75 -5.34 -3.45
CA LEU A 279 -6.23 -6.26 -4.46
C LEU A 279 -5.58 -7.51 -3.85
N GLU A 280 -4.89 -7.35 -2.72
CA GLU A 280 -4.34 -8.46 -1.92
C GLU A 280 -5.46 -9.41 -1.48
N GLY A 281 -6.55 -8.86 -0.93
CA GLY A 281 -7.73 -9.63 -0.58
C GLY A 281 -8.39 -10.31 -1.78
N MET A 282 -8.56 -9.57 -2.88
CA MET A 282 -9.10 -10.11 -4.13
C MET A 282 -8.26 -11.28 -4.67
N ALA A 283 -6.93 -11.22 -4.54
CA ALA A 283 -6.03 -12.31 -4.93
C ALA A 283 -6.22 -13.58 -4.07
N CYS A 284 -6.58 -13.41 -2.80
CA CYS A 284 -7.01 -14.49 -1.90
C CYS A 284 -8.49 -14.90 -2.10
N GLY A 285 -9.18 -14.35 -3.10
CA GLY A 285 -10.57 -14.66 -3.42
C GLY A 285 -11.59 -14.09 -2.43
N ILE A 286 -11.22 -13.11 -1.60
CA ILE A 286 -12.19 -12.37 -0.76
C ILE A 286 -13.10 -11.52 -1.64
N LEU A 287 -14.34 -11.29 -1.18
CA LEU A 287 -15.25 -10.35 -1.85
C LEU A 287 -14.96 -8.93 -1.34
N PRO A 288 -14.47 -8.01 -2.20
CA PRO A 288 -14.13 -6.66 -1.76
C PRO A 288 -15.35 -5.73 -1.78
N LEU A 289 -15.68 -5.12 -0.64
CA LEU A 289 -16.67 -4.03 -0.58
C LEU A 289 -15.94 -2.69 -0.56
N VAL A 290 -16.19 -1.81 -1.53
CA VAL A 290 -15.42 -0.57 -1.70
C VAL A 290 -16.30 0.66 -1.91
N SER A 291 -15.87 1.81 -1.39
CA SER A 291 -16.52 3.11 -1.71
C SER A 291 -15.78 3.94 -2.75
N SER A 292 -14.47 3.70 -2.95
CA SER A 292 -13.66 4.49 -3.86
C SER A 292 -13.98 4.14 -5.33
N PRO A 293 -14.31 5.12 -6.19
CA PRO A 293 -14.53 4.89 -7.61
C PRO A 293 -13.24 4.53 -8.36
N ALA A 294 -12.08 4.58 -7.70
CA ALA A 294 -10.81 4.17 -8.27
C ALA A 294 -10.81 2.68 -8.70
N PHE A 295 -11.70 1.86 -8.14
CA PHE A 295 -11.85 0.44 -8.44
C PHE A 295 -13.02 0.11 -9.40
N ASN A 296 -13.66 1.13 -9.98
CA ASN A 296 -14.83 0.94 -10.86
C ASN A 296 -14.53 0.10 -12.11
N ASP A 297 -13.27 0.00 -12.51
CA ASP A 297 -12.81 -0.81 -13.63
C ASP A 297 -12.64 -2.30 -13.29
N ILE A 298 -12.61 -2.68 -12.00
CA ILE A 298 -12.29 -4.05 -11.59
C ILE A 298 -13.25 -4.69 -10.58
N ILE A 299 -13.98 -3.92 -9.77
CA ILE A 299 -14.95 -4.44 -8.79
C ILE A 299 -16.35 -4.16 -9.32
N PRO A 300 -17.30 -5.09 -9.43
CA PRO A 300 -18.59 -4.82 -10.05
C PRO A 300 -19.53 -4.01 -9.12
N PRO A 301 -20.56 -3.34 -9.65
CA PRO A 301 -21.38 -2.36 -8.93
C PRO A 301 -22.03 -2.88 -7.65
N GLU A 302 -22.42 -4.15 -7.61
CA GLU A 302 -23.07 -4.81 -6.47
C GLU A 302 -22.18 -4.93 -5.22
N PHE A 303 -20.87 -4.71 -5.34
CA PHE A 303 -19.95 -4.63 -4.20
C PHE A 303 -19.43 -3.20 -3.94
N ARG A 304 -20.07 -2.18 -4.53
CA ARG A 304 -19.70 -0.78 -4.35
C ARG A 304 -20.75 -0.06 -3.54
N PHE A 305 -20.33 0.60 -2.47
CA PHE A 305 -21.22 1.39 -1.60
C PHE A 305 -20.89 2.88 -1.69
N ARG A 306 -21.85 3.73 -1.35
CA ARG A 306 -21.67 5.18 -1.33
C ARG A 306 -20.73 5.60 -0.20
N GLU A 307 -19.83 6.53 -0.50
CA GLU A 307 -18.86 7.03 0.49
C GLU A 307 -19.58 7.67 1.68
N ASN A 308 -19.23 7.24 2.90
CA ASN A 308 -19.84 7.65 4.18
C ASN A 308 -21.27 7.17 4.43
N ASP A 309 -21.81 6.26 3.61
CA ASP A 309 -23.15 5.73 3.80
C ASP A 309 -23.12 4.36 4.48
N SER A 310 -23.37 4.34 5.79
CA SER A 310 -23.39 3.09 6.56
C SER A 310 -24.62 2.23 6.29
N ARG A 311 -25.73 2.82 5.82
CA ARG A 311 -26.94 2.06 5.47
C ARG A 311 -26.75 1.31 4.17
N ASP A 312 -26.25 2.01 3.15
CA ASP A 312 -25.91 1.39 1.86
C ASP A 312 -24.86 0.27 2.03
N LEU A 313 -23.84 0.50 2.87
CA LEU A 313 -22.88 -0.55 3.23
C LEU A 313 -23.55 -1.75 3.92
N ALA A 314 -24.49 -1.54 4.83
CA ALA A 314 -25.22 -2.63 5.50
C ALA A 314 -26.07 -3.44 4.51
N GLU A 315 -26.75 -2.78 3.56
CA GLU A 315 -27.51 -3.46 2.49
C GLU A 315 -26.61 -4.34 1.63
N ILE A 316 -25.44 -3.84 1.23
CA ILE A 316 -24.49 -4.61 0.43
C ILE A 316 -23.92 -5.78 1.23
N ILE A 317 -23.64 -5.62 2.54
CA ILE A 317 -23.24 -6.74 3.39
C ILE A 317 -24.32 -7.82 3.44
N LYS A 318 -25.61 -7.43 3.60
CA LYS A 318 -26.74 -8.37 3.56
C LYS A 318 -26.84 -9.09 2.22
N PHE A 319 -26.68 -8.37 1.11
CA PHE A 319 -26.62 -8.97 -0.23
C PHE A 319 -25.52 -10.03 -0.32
N VAL A 320 -24.32 -9.74 0.17
CA VAL A 320 -23.21 -10.70 0.15
C VAL A 320 -23.50 -11.94 1.01
N PHE A 321 -24.11 -11.78 2.18
CA PHE A 321 -24.51 -12.92 3.02
C PHE A 321 -25.61 -13.79 2.39
N ALA A 322 -26.42 -13.24 1.49
CA ALA A 322 -27.45 -13.98 0.77
C ALA A 322 -26.92 -14.72 -0.47
N LEU A 323 -25.66 -14.53 -0.86
CA LEU A 323 -25.07 -15.24 -1.99
C LEU A 323 -24.92 -16.73 -1.70
N SER A 324 -25.21 -17.57 -2.69
CA SER A 324 -24.89 -19.00 -2.65
C SER A 324 -23.38 -19.22 -2.70
N GLU A 325 -22.92 -20.37 -2.21
CA GLU A 325 -21.50 -20.75 -2.26
C GLU A 325 -20.93 -20.71 -3.69
N THR A 326 -21.73 -21.14 -4.67
CA THR A 326 -21.36 -21.09 -6.10
C THR A 326 -21.18 -19.66 -6.60
N ALA A 327 -22.04 -18.73 -6.18
CA ALA A 327 -21.92 -17.32 -6.53
C ALA A 327 -20.68 -16.69 -5.86
N VAL A 328 -20.44 -16.97 -4.57
CA VAL A 328 -19.24 -16.53 -3.85
C VAL A 328 -17.98 -17.01 -4.56
N ALA A 329 -17.90 -18.29 -4.92
CA ALA A 329 -16.77 -18.87 -5.64
C ALA A 329 -16.54 -18.20 -7.00
N LYS A 330 -17.63 -17.93 -7.75
CA LYS A 330 -17.59 -17.25 -9.05
C LYS A 330 -17.06 -15.82 -8.91
N TYR A 331 -17.58 -15.04 -7.97
CA TYR A 331 -17.10 -13.67 -7.73
C TYR A 331 -15.65 -13.64 -7.24
N GLY A 332 -15.28 -14.55 -6.34
CA GLY A 332 -13.90 -14.71 -5.89
C GLY A 332 -12.94 -15.03 -7.04
N ALA A 333 -13.31 -15.93 -7.94
CA ALA A 333 -12.52 -16.26 -9.13
C ALA A 333 -12.37 -15.06 -10.09
N ASN A 334 -13.44 -14.29 -10.30
CA ASN A 334 -13.40 -13.07 -11.12
C ASN A 334 -12.49 -12.00 -10.50
N CYS A 335 -12.57 -11.80 -9.18
CA CYS A 335 -11.67 -10.90 -8.45
C CYS A 335 -10.21 -11.30 -8.64
N ARG A 336 -9.87 -12.58 -8.49
CA ARG A 336 -8.50 -13.09 -8.72
C ARG A 336 -8.02 -12.86 -10.14
N ARG A 337 -8.90 -13.05 -11.13
CA ARG A 337 -8.57 -12.80 -12.55
C ARG A 337 -8.25 -11.33 -12.78
N ALA A 338 -9.03 -10.42 -12.23
CA ALA A 338 -8.78 -8.98 -12.36
C ALA A 338 -7.44 -8.56 -11.74
N VAL A 339 -7.04 -9.16 -10.62
CA VAL A 339 -5.77 -8.85 -9.94
C VAL A 339 -4.53 -9.28 -10.76
N GLN A 340 -4.65 -10.20 -11.72
CA GLN A 340 -3.50 -10.59 -12.56
C GLN A 340 -2.91 -9.39 -13.34
N ASN A 341 -3.74 -8.41 -13.71
CA ASN A 341 -3.29 -7.17 -14.33
C ASN A 341 -2.55 -6.23 -13.37
N HIS A 342 -2.56 -6.54 -12.07
CA HIS A 342 -1.87 -5.83 -11.00
C HIS A 342 -0.73 -6.64 -10.38
N ALA A 343 -0.36 -7.79 -10.96
CA ALA A 343 0.66 -8.68 -10.43
C ALA A 343 2.04 -8.02 -10.33
N LEU A 344 2.82 -8.42 -9.32
CA LEU A 344 4.16 -7.90 -9.05
C LEU A 344 5.16 -8.23 -10.16
N VAL A 345 5.06 -9.41 -10.75
CA VAL A 345 5.87 -9.80 -11.92
C VAL A 345 5.63 -8.83 -13.08
N LEU A 346 4.36 -8.48 -13.36
CA LEU A 346 4.01 -7.53 -14.41
C LEU A 346 4.53 -6.13 -14.10
N LEU A 347 4.45 -5.68 -12.84
CA LEU A 347 5.06 -4.41 -12.43
C LEU A 347 6.57 -4.39 -12.70
N ALA A 348 7.29 -5.45 -12.29
CA ALA A 348 8.73 -5.56 -12.46
C ALA A 348 9.13 -5.54 -13.94
N ASN A 349 8.43 -6.31 -14.76
CA ASN A 349 8.63 -6.36 -16.20
C ASN A 349 8.35 -4.99 -16.84
N ASN A 350 7.23 -4.35 -16.50
CA ASN A 350 6.90 -3.03 -17.03
C ASN A 350 7.94 -1.98 -16.60
N LEU A 351 8.46 -2.04 -15.37
CA LEU A 351 9.52 -1.14 -14.94
C LEU A 351 10.82 -1.38 -15.72
N ALA A 352 11.13 -2.63 -16.06
CA ALA A 352 12.27 -2.97 -16.89
C ALA A 352 12.07 -2.55 -18.36
N THR A 353 10.86 -2.62 -18.93
CA THR A 353 10.62 -2.13 -20.30
C THR A 353 10.73 -0.62 -20.41
N LEU A 354 10.39 0.14 -19.35
CA LEU A 354 10.61 1.59 -19.31
C LEU A 354 12.09 1.96 -19.49
N PHE A 355 13.03 1.09 -19.12
CA PHE A 355 14.45 1.25 -19.41
C PHE A 355 14.78 0.99 -20.89
N ASN A 356 14.20 -0.05 -21.49
CA ASN A 356 14.55 -0.51 -22.84
C ASN A 356 13.94 0.32 -23.96
N SER A 357 12.85 1.05 -23.71
CA SER A 357 12.16 1.91 -24.69
C SER A 357 13.01 3.10 -25.21
N GLN A 358 14.32 3.08 -24.99
CA GLN A 358 15.30 4.08 -25.40
C GLN A 358 16.50 3.48 -26.15
N GLN A 359 16.54 2.17 -26.43
CA GLN A 359 17.50 1.65 -27.43
C GLN A 359 17.01 1.85 -28.88
N MET A 360 15.79 2.36 -29.10
CA MET A 360 15.18 2.53 -30.42
C MET A 360 14.86 4.00 -30.80
N CYS A 361 15.50 4.98 -30.18
CA CYS A 361 15.46 6.37 -30.67
C CYS A 361 16.87 6.93 -30.81
#